data_AF-A0A800C8K5-F1
#
_entry.id   AF-A0A800C8K5-F1
#
_cell.length_a   1.000
_cell.length_b   1.000
_cell.length_c   1.000
_cell.angle_alpha   90.00
_cell.angle_beta   90.00
_cell.angle_gamma   90.00
#
_symmetry.space_group_name_H-M   'P 1'
#
loop_
_entity.id
_entity.type
_entity.pdbx_description
1 polymer ?
#
loop_
_entity_poly.entity_id
_entity_poly.type
_entity_poly.pdbx_seq_one_letter_code
_entity_poly.pdbx_strand_id
1 'polypeptide(L)' 'MRVILASPESKVWSSRKHIPLGLGYLAAALREAGHDVMIYDASIEDFPLEHYLDE' A
#
# COMPACT_ATOMS: atom_id res chain seq x y z
N MET A 1 -5.52 -14.99 3.01
CA MET A 1 -4.08 -14.68 3.21
C MET A 1 -3.93 -13.17 3.29
N ARG A 2 -3.10 -12.67 4.20
CA ARG A 2 -2.84 -11.23 4.36
C ARG A 2 -1.91 -10.73 3.26
N VAL A 3 -2.21 -9.59 2.67
CA VAL A 3 -1.44 -8.96 1.59
C VAL A 3 -1.30 -7.47 1.89
N ILE A 4 -0.06 -6.96 1.81
CA ILE A 4 0.21 -5.52 1.90
C ILE A 4 0.69 -5.03 0.53
N LEU A 5 -0.05 -4.10 -0.05
CA LEU A 5 0.31 -3.42 -1.28
C LEU A 5 1.02 -2.12 -0.94
N ALA A 6 2.35 -2.11 -1.06
CA ALA A 6 3.18 -0.99 -0.65
C ALA A 6 3.52 -0.02 -1.81
N SER A 7 3.25 1.27 -1.59
CA SER A 7 3.72 2.41 -2.38
C SER A 7 4.96 2.99 -1.69
N PRO A 8 6.19 2.67 -2.14
CA PRO A 8 7.41 3.18 -1.53
C PRO A 8 7.67 4.64 -1.94
N GLU A 9 8.33 5.39 -1.06
CA GLU A 9 8.77 6.74 -1.40
C GLU A 9 9.91 6.68 -2.44
N SER A 10 9.76 7.44 -3.52
CA SER A 10 10.80 7.54 -4.55
C SER A 10 11.90 8.50 -4.11
N LYS A 11 13.15 8.00 -4.04
CA LYS A 11 14.34 8.81 -3.70
C LYS A 11 14.89 9.63 -4.86
N VAL A 12 14.43 9.37 -6.08
CA VAL A 12 14.97 9.96 -7.32
C VAL A 12 13.95 10.79 -8.10
N TRP A 13 12.68 10.75 -7.70
CA TRP A 13 11.59 11.46 -8.37
C TRP A 13 10.60 12.01 -7.35
N SER A 14 10.45 13.34 -7.29
CA SER A 14 9.43 13.97 -6.45
C SER A 14 8.06 13.79 -7.11
N SER A 15 7.38 12.69 -6.83
CA SER A 15 5.98 12.56 -7.23
C SER A 15 5.11 13.40 -6.31
N ARG A 16 4.16 14.12 -6.89
CA ARG A 16 3.08 14.75 -6.13
C ARG A 16 2.32 13.64 -5.39
N LYS A 17 1.94 13.87 -4.13
CA LYS A 17 1.12 12.91 -3.36
C LYS A 17 -0.19 12.69 -4.12
N HIS A 18 -0.36 11.52 -4.71
CA HIS A 18 -1.55 11.12 -5.45
C HIS A 18 -2.14 9.87 -4.81
N ILE A 19 -3.47 9.75 -4.87
CA ILE A 19 -4.15 8.52 -4.48
C ILE A 19 -3.67 7.41 -5.44
N PRO A 20 -3.08 6.30 -4.95
CA PRO A 20 -2.53 5.25 -5.80
C PRO A 20 -3.68 4.41 -6.38
N LEU A 21 -4.34 4.93 -7.42
CA LEU A 21 -5.50 4.29 -8.05
C LEU A 21 -5.19 2.86 -8.50
N GLY A 22 -3.98 2.60 -9.02
CA GLY A 22 -3.55 1.25 -9.40
C GLY A 22 -3.53 0.27 -8.23
N LEU A 23 -3.05 0.69 -7.05
CA LEU A 23 -3.11 -0.14 -5.85
C LEU A 23 -4.55 -0.34 -5.37
N GLY A 24 -5.41 0.66 -5.53
CA GLY A 24 -6.85 0.54 -5.28
C GLY A 24 -7.51 -0.58 -6.10
N TYR A 25 -7.20 -0.66 -7.41
CA TYR A 25 -7.70 -1.73 -8.28
C TYR A 25 -7.20 -3.11 -7.86
N LEU A 26 -5.90 -3.24 -7.59
CA LEU A 26 -5.32 -4.52 -7.13
C LEU A 26 -5.91 -4.95 -5.78
N ALA A 27 -6.11 -4.01 -4.86
CA ALA A 27 -6.73 -4.28 -3.57
C ALA A 27 -8.16 -4.78 -3.74
N ALA A 28 -8.95 -4.16 -4.63
CA ALA A 28 -10.32 -4.60 -4.89
C ALA A 28 -10.37 -6.04 -5.41
N ALA A 29 -9.55 -6.37 -6.42
CA ALA A 29 -9.51 -7.72 -6.99
C ALA A 29 -9.08 -8.79 -5.96
N LEU A 30 -8.07 -8.47 -5.14
CA LEU A 30 -7.60 -9.39 -4.09
C LEU A 30 -8.63 -9.56 -2.97
N ARG A 31 -9.34 -8.48 -2.60
CA ARG A 31 -10.44 -8.56 -1.62
C ARG A 31 -11.60 -9.40 -2.14
N GLU A 32 -11.95 -9.26 -3.41
CA GLU A 32 -12.99 -10.09 -4.06
C GLU A 32 -12.62 -11.59 -4.04
N ALA A 33 -11.33 -11.91 -4.20
CA ALA A 33 -10.80 -13.26 -4.06
C ALA A 33 -10.67 -13.75 -2.59
N GLY A 34 -11.12 -12.96 -1.60
CA GLY A 34 -11.14 -13.35 -0.18
C GLY A 34 -9.81 -13.12 0.57
N HIS A 35 -8.92 -12.29 0.04
CA HIS A 35 -7.70 -11.89 0.75
C HIS A 35 -7.96 -10.71 1.69
N ASP A 36 -7.23 -10.68 2.81
CA ASP A 36 -7.15 -9.50 3.68
C ASP A 36 -6.08 -8.57 3.12
N VAL A 37 -6.46 -7.36 2.72
CA VAL A 37 -5.60 -6.49 1.91
C VAL A 37 -5.54 -5.07 2.47
N MET A 38 -4.32 -4.65 2.80
CA MET A 38 -3.96 -3.30 3.19
C MET A 38 -3.21 -2.61 2.04
N ILE A 39 -3.45 -1.31 1.85
CA ILE A 39 -2.59 -0.45 1.02
C ILE A 39 -1.73 0.35 1.98
N TYR A 40 -0.42 0.31 1.81
CA TYR A 40 0.56 1.09 2.56
C TYR A 40 1.16 2.15 1.63
N ASP A 41 1.23 3.40 2.07
CA ASP A 41 1.93 4.46 1.33
C ASP A 41 2.96 5.16 2.22
N ALA A 42 4.23 4.97 1.90
CA ALA A 42 5.35 5.51 2.68
C ALA A 42 5.36 7.06 2.75
N SER A 43 4.64 7.75 1.86
CA SER A 43 4.53 9.21 1.86
C SER A 43 3.39 9.75 2.71
N ILE A 44 2.52 8.87 3.22
CA ILE A 44 1.32 9.20 4.00
C ILE A 44 1.36 8.60 5.41
N GLU A 45 1.80 7.36 5.53
CA GLU A 45 1.79 6.64 6.81
C GLU A 45 2.81 7.21 7.80
N ASP A 46 2.44 7.27 9.08
CA ASP A 46 3.31 7.74 10.16
C ASP A 46 4.33 6.67 10.61
N PHE A 47 4.05 5.39 10.32
CA PHE A 47 4.87 4.26 10.73
C PHE A 47 5.54 3.57 9.52
N PRO A 48 6.73 2.96 9.71
CA PRO A 48 7.38 2.20 8.66
C PRO A 48 6.59 0.92 8.34
N LEU A 49 6.77 0.38 7.14
CA LEU A 49 6.12 -0.85 6.68
C LEU A 49 6.27 -2.02 7.68
N GLU A 50 7.43 -2.13 8.34
CA GLU A 50 7.73 -3.18 9.31
C GLU A 50 6.71 -3.25 10.45
N HIS A 51 6.19 -2.10 10.90
CA HIS A 51 5.18 -2.04 11.96
C HIS A 51 3.94 -2.86 11.62
N TYR A 52 3.54 -2.86 10.35
CA TYR A 52 2.33 -3.52 9.89
C TYR A 52 2.55 -4.99 9.54
N LEU A 53 3.79 -5.47 9.46
CA LEU A 53 4.07 -6.89 9.18
C LEU A 53 3.78 -7.79 10.38
N ASP A 54 3.90 -7.26 11.59
CA ASP A 54 3.75 -8.01 12.85
C ASP A 54 2.34 -7.93 13.48
N GLU A 55 1.44 -7.10 12.92
CA GLU A 55 0.01 -7.05 13.31
C GLU A 55 -0.80 -8.27 12.85
#